data_AF-A0A2S2PB69-F1
#
_entry.id   AF-A0A2S2PB69-F1
#
_cell.length_a   1.000
_cell.length_b   1.000
_cell.length_c   1.000
_cell.angle_alpha   90.00
_cell.angle_beta   90.00
_cell.angle_gamma   90.00
#
_symmetry.space_group_name_H-M   'P 1'
#
loop_
_entity.id
_entity.type
_entity.pdbx_description
1 polymer ?
#
loop_
_entity_poly.entity_id
_entity_poly.type
_entity_poly.pdbx_seq_one_letter_code
_entity_poly.pdbx_strand_id
1 'polypeptide(L)'
;SINYTNDDDYSDTENISLSSNSDIDDYYNYNSTTNVVINNMDGKNEVLKILAQWAVAQNITLTAFSALLKLLKNHSCFSDIPIDARTVLKINNVHQPNAIQVVSPGLYYHFGVANGLINSLGEFIGKFGDVIHINVGIDGLPLTKSSSSTFWPILGYARYPNLKYVFLIGLYWGKDKPHNSNNFLKEMVSELKELYKNGVQTVFGKKIVVVDAFCCDCPAKSYVLSIKGHAGYSSCTRCQVEGERVNNTTCFLGTNFLKRTHIDFISRSDEDHHVTDTVYILTEIPEIDMVNDFSLDYMHLVCLGVMKKMLLLWLGVFKKSSVLVRLPSKDVNKISNNLLSMNPFIPNDFSRKSRALNEVSRWKATEFRLFLLYTG
;
A
#
# COMPACT_ATOMS: atom_id res chain seq x y z
N SER A 1 27.97 36.56 -43.65
CA SER A 1 26.82 36.00 -44.37
C SER A 1 27.16 34.60 -44.83
N ILE A 2 26.46 33.60 -44.25
CA ILE A 2 26.09 32.29 -44.82
C ILE A 2 27.27 31.32 -45.01
N ASN A 3 27.52 30.43 -44.03
CA ASN A 3 26.84 29.15 -43.71
C ASN A 3 27.36 27.98 -44.55
N TYR A 4 28.05 27.06 -43.89
CA TYR A 4 28.04 25.65 -44.24
C TYR A 4 27.29 24.91 -43.13
N THR A 5 26.13 24.40 -43.51
CA THR A 5 25.28 23.46 -42.78
C THR A 5 25.98 22.11 -42.67
N ASN A 6 26.16 21.63 -41.45
CA ASN A 6 26.28 20.21 -41.16
C ASN A 6 25.14 19.85 -40.21
N ASP A 7 24.16 19.17 -40.77
CA ASP A 7 23.22 18.32 -40.05
C ASP A 7 24.02 17.16 -39.44
N ASP A 8 23.92 16.98 -38.13
CA ASP A 8 24.05 15.70 -37.42
C ASP A 8 23.63 15.94 -35.96
N ASP A 9 22.31 16.03 -35.76
CA ASP A 9 21.68 16.21 -34.45
C ASP A 9 21.32 14.81 -33.90
N TYR A 10 22.33 14.10 -33.36
CA TYR A 10 22.12 12.86 -32.60
C TYR A 10 22.09 13.21 -31.11
N SER A 11 20.88 13.46 -30.60
CA SER A 11 20.63 13.76 -29.19
C SER A 11 20.16 12.52 -28.42
N ASP A 12 21.09 11.62 -28.11
CA ASP A 12 20.86 10.57 -27.10
C ASP A 12 20.86 11.19 -25.69
N THR A 13 19.66 11.54 -25.22
CA THR A 13 19.40 11.86 -23.82
C THR A 13 18.57 10.75 -23.20
N GLU A 14 19.26 9.82 -22.54
CA GLU A 14 18.64 8.82 -21.66
C GLU A 14 17.84 9.53 -20.55
N ASN A 15 16.52 9.47 -20.68
CA ASN A 15 15.57 9.79 -19.63
C ASN A 15 15.72 8.77 -18.50
N ILE A 16 16.40 9.15 -17.41
CA ILE A 16 16.43 8.36 -16.18
C ILE A 16 15.06 8.46 -15.52
N SER A 17 14.21 7.48 -15.82
CA SER A 17 12.93 7.24 -15.16
C SER A 17 13.18 6.82 -13.70
N LEU A 18 12.54 7.53 -12.77
CA LEU A 18 12.49 7.18 -11.35
C LEU A 18 11.51 6.00 -11.18
N SER A 19 11.98 4.77 -11.43
CA SER A 19 11.25 3.55 -11.09
C SER A 19 11.75 2.98 -9.76
N SER A 20 10.88 3.01 -8.76
CA SER A 20 11.06 2.35 -7.46
C SER A 20 10.75 0.85 -7.61
N ASN A 21 11.74 0.05 -8.00
CA ASN A 21 11.61 -1.41 -7.90
C ASN A 21 11.68 -1.85 -6.43
N SER A 22 10.55 -2.26 -5.86
CA SER A 22 10.47 -3.07 -4.66
C SER A 22 10.35 -4.55 -5.05
N ASP A 23 11.50 -5.21 -5.23
CA ASP A 23 11.53 -6.67 -5.28
C ASP A 23 11.54 -7.17 -3.82
N ILE A 24 10.46 -7.82 -3.39
CA ILE A 24 10.39 -8.66 -2.20
C ILE A 24 10.04 -10.06 -2.70
N ASP A 25 11.06 -10.90 -2.86
CA ASP A 25 10.91 -12.34 -2.90
C ASP A 25 11.17 -12.84 -1.49
N ASP A 26 10.10 -13.13 -0.75
CA ASP A 26 10.15 -13.92 0.47
C ASP A 26 8.99 -14.91 0.45
N TYR A 27 9.32 -16.16 0.15
CA TYR A 27 8.43 -17.30 0.11
C TYR A 27 8.06 -17.71 1.55
N TYR A 28 7.03 -17.09 2.13
CA TYR A 28 6.44 -17.55 3.38
C TYR A 28 5.26 -18.47 3.12
N ASN A 29 5.48 -19.75 3.41
CA ASN A 29 4.50 -20.82 3.34
C ASN A 29 3.53 -20.66 4.54
N TYR A 30 2.36 -20.05 4.30
CA TYR A 30 1.32 -19.90 5.32
C TYR A 30 0.50 -21.19 5.44
N ASN A 31 0.76 -21.95 6.52
CA ASN A 31 -0.16 -22.97 7.01
C ASN A 31 -1.41 -22.28 7.56
N SER A 32 -2.50 -22.30 6.80
CA SER A 32 -3.81 -21.83 7.28
C SER A 32 -4.55 -22.99 7.92
N THR A 33 -4.51 -23.06 9.25
CA THR A 33 -5.44 -23.89 10.05
C THR A 33 -6.81 -23.22 10.03
N THR A 34 -7.70 -23.70 9.16
CA THR A 34 -9.11 -23.30 9.12
C THR A 34 -9.89 -23.97 10.24
N ASN A 35 -10.29 -23.18 11.25
CA ASN A 35 -11.24 -23.61 12.27
C ASN A 35 -12.66 -23.67 11.66
N VAL A 36 -13.19 -24.88 11.48
CA VAL A 36 -14.55 -25.13 11.01
C VAL A 36 -15.53 -24.98 12.19
N VAL A 37 -16.40 -23.96 12.15
CA VAL A 37 -17.50 -23.80 13.10
C VAL A 37 -18.65 -24.74 12.73
N ILE A 38 -19.09 -25.55 13.70
CA ILE A 38 -20.06 -26.64 13.52
C ILE A 38 -21.46 -26.15 13.88
N ASN A 39 -22.37 -26.10 12.89
CA ASN A 39 -23.81 -26.12 13.14
C ASN A 39 -24.37 -27.53 12.86
N ASN A 40 -25.17 -28.04 13.80
CA ASN A 40 -25.83 -29.34 13.74
C ASN A 40 -27.21 -29.23 13.10
N MET A 41 -27.47 -30.05 12.07
CA MET A 41 -28.66 -30.93 11.95
C MET A 41 -28.54 -31.83 10.69
N ASP A 42 -29.05 -33.05 10.86
CA ASP A 42 -29.22 -34.21 9.94
C ASP A 42 -28.05 -35.21 9.79
N GLY A 43 -28.33 -36.51 9.98
CA GLY A 43 -27.33 -37.59 10.12
C GLY A 43 -26.50 -37.89 8.87
N LYS A 44 -26.96 -37.50 7.67
CA LYS A 44 -26.18 -37.59 6.42
C LYS A 44 -25.14 -36.45 6.29
N ASN A 45 -25.32 -35.33 6.99
CA ASN A 45 -24.33 -34.25 7.05
C ASN A 45 -23.08 -34.65 7.85
N GLU A 46 -23.15 -35.66 8.73
CA GLU A 46 -22.00 -36.10 9.52
C GLU A 46 -20.93 -36.80 8.68
N VAL A 47 -21.32 -37.66 7.73
CA VAL A 47 -20.36 -38.37 6.86
C VAL A 47 -19.58 -37.38 6.00
N LEU A 48 -20.26 -36.37 5.45
CA LEU A 48 -19.62 -35.30 4.69
C LEU A 48 -18.65 -34.46 5.54
N LYS A 49 -19.02 -34.16 6.80
CA LYS A 49 -18.14 -33.46 7.74
C LYS A 49 -16.88 -34.27 8.07
N ILE A 50 -17.02 -35.58 8.33
CA ILE A 50 -15.88 -36.46 8.62
C ILE A 50 -14.94 -36.56 7.41
N LEU A 51 -15.49 -36.72 6.20
CA LEU A 51 -14.70 -36.74 4.98
C LEU A 51 -13.98 -35.42 4.72
N ALA A 52 -14.65 -34.28 4.97
CA ALA A 52 -14.03 -32.96 4.87
C ALA A 52 -12.86 -32.79 5.85
N GLN A 53 -13.05 -33.17 7.11
CA GLN A 53 -12.00 -33.11 8.14
C GLN A 53 -10.81 -34.01 7.81
N TRP A 54 -11.09 -35.24 7.34
CA TRP A 54 -10.05 -36.16 6.89
C TRP A 54 -9.23 -35.60 5.72
N ALA A 55 -9.91 -35.03 4.72
CA ALA A 55 -9.24 -34.48 3.55
C ALA A 55 -8.28 -33.32 3.92
N VAL A 56 -8.69 -32.46 4.85
CA VAL A 56 -7.85 -31.36 5.35
C VAL A 56 -6.69 -31.89 6.20
N ALA A 57 -6.97 -32.79 7.14
CA ALA A 57 -5.95 -33.34 8.05
C ALA A 57 -4.84 -34.10 7.31
N GLN A 58 -5.17 -34.71 6.16
CA GLN A 58 -4.23 -35.50 5.36
C GLN A 58 -3.70 -34.76 4.11
N ASN A 59 -3.98 -33.46 3.96
CA ASN A 59 -3.59 -32.65 2.80
C ASN A 59 -3.98 -33.30 1.45
N ILE A 60 -5.18 -33.88 1.37
CA ILE A 60 -5.67 -34.53 0.16
C ILE A 60 -5.98 -33.47 -0.90
N THR A 61 -5.50 -33.70 -2.13
CA THR A 61 -5.77 -32.80 -3.24
C THR A 61 -7.25 -32.78 -3.62
N LEU A 62 -7.76 -31.64 -4.09
CA LEU A 62 -9.17 -31.50 -4.52
C LEU A 62 -9.55 -32.50 -5.63
N THR A 63 -8.60 -32.86 -6.49
CA THR A 63 -8.78 -33.84 -7.57
C THR A 63 -8.97 -35.25 -7.03
N ALA A 64 -8.11 -35.67 -6.10
CA ALA A 64 -8.22 -36.97 -5.44
C ALA A 64 -9.51 -37.06 -4.61
N PHE A 65 -9.88 -36.00 -3.89
CA PHE A 65 -11.11 -35.99 -3.10
C PHE A 65 -12.37 -36.03 -3.99
N SER A 66 -12.39 -35.28 -5.10
CA SER A 66 -13.49 -35.36 -6.07
C SER A 66 -13.60 -36.73 -6.74
N ALA A 67 -12.47 -37.41 -7.00
CA ALA A 67 -12.47 -38.77 -7.52
C ALA A 67 -13.08 -39.77 -6.52
N LEU A 68 -12.74 -39.66 -5.23
CA LEU A 68 -13.34 -40.45 -4.16
C LEU A 68 -14.86 -40.24 -4.06
N LEU A 69 -15.31 -38.99 -4.12
CA LEU A 69 -16.73 -38.66 -4.07
C LEU A 69 -17.54 -39.25 -5.23
N LYS A 70 -16.95 -39.26 -6.44
CA LYS A 70 -17.55 -39.93 -7.62
C LYS A 70 -17.68 -41.44 -7.41
N LEU A 71 -16.70 -42.08 -6.79
CA LEU A 71 -16.77 -43.51 -6.47
C LEU A 71 -17.85 -43.80 -5.43
N LEU A 72 -17.93 -42.99 -4.38
CA LEU A 72 -18.93 -43.14 -3.33
C LEU A 72 -20.35 -42.99 -3.86
N LYS A 73 -20.57 -42.05 -4.79
CA LYS A 73 -21.89 -41.81 -5.40
C LYS A 73 -22.47 -43.02 -6.15
N ASN A 74 -21.63 -43.93 -6.61
CA ASN A 74 -22.07 -45.15 -7.28
C ASN A 74 -22.69 -46.18 -6.32
N HIS A 75 -22.51 -46.01 -5.01
CA HIS A 75 -23.11 -46.87 -4.00
C HIS A 75 -24.49 -46.33 -3.59
N SER A 76 -25.49 -47.21 -3.47
CA SER A 76 -26.88 -46.85 -3.15
C SER A 76 -27.02 -46.08 -1.83
N CYS A 77 -26.14 -46.30 -0.86
CA CYS A 77 -26.12 -45.57 0.42
C CYS A 77 -25.70 -44.09 0.31
N PHE A 78 -25.09 -43.68 -0.81
CA PHE A 78 -24.53 -42.34 -1.00
C PHE A 78 -24.99 -41.68 -2.31
N SER A 79 -26.17 -42.05 -2.83
CA SER A 79 -26.74 -41.49 -4.07
C SER A 79 -26.80 -39.96 -4.07
N ASP A 80 -26.98 -39.38 -2.88
CA ASP A 80 -27.21 -37.95 -2.67
C ASP A 80 -25.91 -37.16 -2.42
N ILE A 81 -24.73 -37.81 -2.46
CA ILE A 81 -23.44 -37.16 -2.16
C ILE A 81 -23.00 -36.22 -3.31
N PRO A 82 -22.38 -35.06 -3.02
CA PRO A 82 -21.78 -34.22 -4.04
C PRO A 82 -20.61 -34.93 -4.72
N ILE A 83 -20.32 -34.61 -5.97
CA ILE A 83 -19.19 -35.20 -6.74
C ILE A 83 -17.94 -34.32 -6.78
N ASP A 84 -18.05 -33.05 -6.35
CA ASP A 84 -16.94 -32.10 -6.30
C ASP A 84 -16.55 -31.85 -4.85
N ALA A 85 -15.26 -32.03 -4.55
CA ALA A 85 -14.66 -31.78 -3.24
C ALA A 85 -14.92 -30.36 -2.74
N ARG A 86 -15.00 -29.36 -3.64
CA ARG A 86 -15.28 -27.95 -3.29
C ARG A 86 -16.67 -27.77 -2.68
N THR A 87 -17.64 -28.57 -3.10
CA THR A 87 -19.00 -28.56 -2.56
C THR A 87 -19.02 -29.14 -1.14
N VAL A 88 -18.25 -30.20 -0.88
CA VAL A 88 -18.17 -30.86 0.43
C VAL A 88 -17.36 -30.05 1.43
N LEU A 89 -16.21 -29.51 1.00
CA LEU A 89 -15.36 -28.67 1.85
C LEU A 89 -16.00 -27.33 2.19
N LYS A 90 -17.20 -27.03 1.65
CA LYS A 90 -17.89 -25.76 1.79
C LYS A 90 -16.88 -24.62 1.81
N ILE A 91 -16.28 -24.34 0.66
CA ILE A 91 -15.76 -22.98 0.45
C ILE A 91 -17.01 -22.11 0.57
N ASN A 92 -17.25 -21.60 1.78
CA ASN A 92 -18.50 -20.96 2.14
C ASN A 92 -18.65 -19.69 1.27
N ASN A 93 -19.35 -19.84 0.15
CA ASN A 93 -20.18 -18.78 -0.41
C ASN A 93 -21.51 -18.73 0.38
N VAL A 94 -21.41 -18.73 1.71
CA VAL A 94 -22.57 -18.59 2.60
C VAL A 94 -22.38 -17.27 3.31
N HIS A 95 -23.28 -16.34 2.99
CA HIS A 95 -23.22 -14.89 3.21
C HIS A 95 -22.33 -14.16 2.19
N GLN A 96 -22.87 -13.89 1.01
CA GLN A 96 -22.50 -12.66 0.32
C GLN A 96 -23.62 -11.64 0.57
N PRO A 97 -23.25 -10.37 0.77
CA PRO A 97 -22.56 -9.65 -0.28
C PRO A 97 -21.30 -8.97 0.22
N ASN A 98 -20.14 -9.50 -0.19
CA ASN A 98 -19.22 -8.65 -0.92
C ASN A 98 -19.05 -9.32 -2.28
N ALA A 99 -20.07 -9.19 -3.13
CA ALA A 99 -19.92 -9.55 -4.53
C ALA A 99 -18.77 -8.73 -5.11
N ILE A 100 -18.00 -9.33 -6.02
CA ILE A 100 -17.01 -8.57 -6.77
C ILE A 100 -17.75 -7.42 -7.47
N GLN A 101 -17.42 -6.20 -7.10
CA GLN A 101 -18.03 -4.99 -7.62
C GLN A 101 -17.27 -4.55 -8.87
N VAL A 102 -17.97 -4.02 -9.85
CA VAL A 102 -17.33 -3.38 -11.00
C VAL A 102 -17.00 -1.95 -10.60
N VAL A 103 -15.71 -1.64 -10.50
CA VAL A 103 -15.20 -0.27 -10.35
C VAL A 103 -14.43 0.01 -11.62
N SER A 104 -14.99 0.81 -12.53
CA SER A 104 -14.41 1.00 -13.87
C SER A 104 -12.94 1.43 -13.80
N PRO A 105 -12.04 0.81 -14.60
CA PRO A 105 -12.28 -0.23 -15.61
C PRO A 105 -12.15 -1.68 -15.10
N GLY A 106 -11.96 -1.88 -13.80
CA GLY A 106 -11.65 -3.16 -13.19
C GLY A 106 -12.70 -3.70 -12.22
N LEU A 107 -12.21 -4.50 -11.29
CA LEU A 107 -12.97 -5.25 -10.30
C LEU A 107 -12.50 -4.88 -8.91
N TYR A 108 -13.43 -4.76 -7.98
CA TYR A 108 -13.15 -4.47 -6.57
C TYR A 108 -13.78 -5.52 -5.69
N TYR A 109 -13.05 -5.95 -4.67
CA TYR A 109 -13.57 -6.79 -3.61
C TYR A 109 -13.36 -6.10 -2.27
N HIS A 110 -14.44 -5.94 -1.52
CA HIS A 110 -14.41 -5.39 -0.19
C HIS A 110 -14.21 -6.54 0.82
N PHE A 111 -13.16 -6.47 1.64
CA PHE A 111 -12.92 -7.44 2.72
C PHE A 111 -13.57 -7.00 4.03
N GLY A 112 -13.65 -5.69 4.26
CA GLY A 112 -14.22 -5.07 5.45
C GLY A 112 -13.19 -4.81 6.56
N VAL A 113 -13.25 -3.61 7.12
CA VAL A 113 -12.54 -3.17 8.32
C VAL A 113 -12.92 -4.03 9.52
N ALA A 114 -14.21 -4.25 9.77
CA ALA A 114 -14.67 -5.05 10.92
C ALA A 114 -14.15 -6.49 10.83
N ASN A 115 -14.26 -7.07 9.66
CA ASN A 115 -13.80 -8.42 9.35
C ASN A 115 -12.27 -8.52 9.49
N GLY A 116 -11.52 -7.53 8.98
CA GLY A 116 -10.08 -7.45 9.14
C GLY A 116 -9.64 -7.34 10.60
N LEU A 117 -10.30 -6.48 11.39
CA LEU A 117 -10.04 -6.34 12.82
C LEU A 117 -10.29 -7.65 13.58
N ILE A 118 -11.44 -8.29 13.38
CA ILE A 118 -11.81 -9.52 14.09
C ILE A 118 -10.86 -10.66 13.72
N ASN A 119 -10.60 -10.87 12.42
CA ASN A 119 -9.82 -12.01 11.96
C ASN A 119 -8.31 -11.84 12.19
N SER A 120 -7.79 -10.61 12.06
CA SER A 120 -6.35 -10.37 12.21
C SER A 120 -5.92 -10.16 13.66
N LEU A 121 -6.80 -9.64 14.52
CA LEU A 121 -6.48 -9.45 15.94
C LEU A 121 -6.93 -10.64 16.81
N GLY A 122 -7.99 -11.35 16.43
CA GLY A 122 -8.53 -12.45 17.22
C GLY A 122 -8.79 -12.03 18.68
N GLU A 123 -8.31 -12.81 19.63
CA GLU A 123 -8.43 -12.48 21.07
C GLU A 123 -7.68 -11.21 21.49
N PHE A 124 -6.65 -10.80 20.73
CA PHE A 124 -5.88 -9.59 21.03
C PHE A 124 -6.75 -8.33 20.95
N ILE A 125 -7.88 -8.37 20.22
CA ILE A 125 -8.82 -7.25 20.17
C ILE A 125 -9.33 -6.86 21.58
N GLY A 126 -9.36 -7.80 22.53
CA GLY A 126 -9.74 -7.53 23.91
C GLY A 126 -8.78 -6.61 24.68
N LYS A 127 -7.53 -6.44 24.19
CA LYS A 127 -6.54 -5.52 24.79
C LYS A 127 -6.73 -4.07 24.39
N PHE A 128 -7.51 -3.80 23.34
CA PHE A 128 -7.87 -2.44 22.96
C PHE A 128 -8.89 -1.89 23.95
N GLY A 129 -8.91 -0.57 24.13
CA GLY A 129 -9.97 0.11 24.87
C GLY A 129 -11.31 0.09 24.12
N ASP A 130 -12.22 0.96 24.51
CA ASP A 130 -13.53 1.10 23.85
C ASP A 130 -13.40 1.70 22.44
N VAL A 131 -12.29 2.37 22.14
CA VAL A 131 -11.97 2.93 20.83
C VAL A 131 -10.75 2.21 20.25
N ILE A 132 -10.92 1.70 19.03
CA ILE A 132 -9.86 1.14 18.20
C ILE A 132 -9.46 2.20 17.17
N HIS A 133 -8.24 2.66 17.33
CA HIS A 133 -7.55 3.59 16.47
C HIS A 133 -6.90 2.85 15.30
N ILE A 134 -7.21 3.21 14.06
CA ILE A 134 -6.65 2.57 12.86
C ILE A 134 -5.95 3.55 11.92
N ASN A 135 -4.92 3.05 11.24
CA ASN A 135 -4.32 3.70 10.09
C ASN A 135 -4.76 2.98 8.81
N VAL A 136 -4.98 3.74 7.74
CA VAL A 136 -5.36 3.21 6.42
C VAL A 136 -4.22 3.44 5.43
N GLY A 137 -3.74 2.37 4.79
CA GLY A 137 -2.74 2.44 3.74
C GLY A 137 -3.35 2.22 2.36
N ILE A 138 -2.99 3.03 1.37
CA ILE A 138 -3.44 2.86 -0.02
C ILE A 138 -2.24 3.04 -0.94
N ASP A 139 -2.06 2.09 -1.85
CA ASP A 139 -0.95 2.08 -2.80
C ASP A 139 -1.37 1.44 -4.13
N GLY A 140 -0.63 1.73 -5.21
CA GLY A 140 -0.77 1.11 -6.51
C GLY A 140 0.38 0.13 -6.76
N LEU A 141 0.06 -1.16 -6.89
CA LEU A 141 1.03 -2.24 -7.05
C LEU A 141 0.93 -2.84 -8.46
N PRO A 142 1.92 -2.62 -9.35
CA PRO A 142 1.97 -3.31 -10.63
C PRO A 142 2.17 -4.81 -10.40
N LEU A 143 1.34 -5.65 -11.05
CA LEU A 143 1.34 -7.09 -10.83
C LEU A 143 2.43 -7.81 -11.61
N THR A 144 2.70 -7.34 -12.83
CA THR A 144 3.76 -7.90 -13.66
C THR A 144 4.48 -6.78 -14.40
N LYS A 145 5.75 -6.99 -14.72
CA LYS A 145 6.55 -6.03 -15.51
C LYS A 145 6.10 -5.98 -16.98
N SER A 146 5.33 -6.98 -17.44
CA SER A 146 4.95 -7.20 -18.85
C SER A 146 3.46 -7.02 -19.15
N SER A 147 2.62 -6.73 -18.16
CA SER A 147 1.20 -6.41 -18.35
C SER A 147 0.85 -5.10 -17.67
N SER A 148 -0.21 -4.43 -18.14
CA SER A 148 -0.73 -3.23 -17.49
C SER A 148 -1.56 -3.53 -16.23
N SER A 149 -1.64 -4.79 -15.78
CA SER A 149 -2.44 -5.15 -14.62
C SER A 149 -1.86 -4.57 -13.33
N THR A 150 -2.73 -3.95 -12.54
CA THR A 150 -2.40 -3.31 -11.27
C THR A 150 -3.37 -3.77 -10.19
N PHE A 151 -2.83 -3.95 -8.98
CA PHE A 151 -3.62 -3.99 -7.77
C PHE A 151 -3.62 -2.63 -7.08
N TRP A 152 -4.74 -2.28 -6.49
CA TRP A 152 -4.85 -1.16 -5.56
C TRP A 152 -5.45 -1.67 -4.25
N PRO A 153 -4.61 -2.13 -3.31
CA PRO A 153 -5.09 -2.51 -1.99
C PRO A 153 -5.45 -1.29 -1.15
N ILE A 154 -6.47 -1.49 -0.31
CA ILE A 154 -6.77 -0.68 0.86
C ILE A 154 -6.39 -1.55 2.06
N LEU A 155 -5.41 -1.10 2.82
CA LEU A 155 -4.85 -1.81 3.97
C LEU A 155 -5.27 -1.11 5.26
N GLY A 156 -5.58 -1.89 6.29
CA GLY A 156 -5.84 -1.41 7.64
C GLY A 156 -4.74 -1.86 8.60
N TYR A 157 -4.42 -1.00 9.56
CA TYR A 157 -3.51 -1.30 10.65
C TYR A 157 -4.10 -0.77 11.96
N ALA A 158 -4.38 -1.65 12.91
CA ALA A 158 -4.85 -1.25 14.24
C ALA A 158 -3.67 -0.77 15.10
N ARG A 159 -3.73 0.47 15.57
CA ARG A 159 -2.67 1.07 16.38
C ARG A 159 -2.66 0.44 17.78
N TYR A 160 -1.62 -0.33 18.06
CA TYR A 160 -1.32 -0.82 19.40
C TYR A 160 0.20 -0.97 19.56
N PRO A 161 0.76 -0.63 20.74
CA PRO A 161 2.21 -0.73 20.97
C PRO A 161 2.76 -2.11 20.59
N ASN A 162 3.80 -2.12 19.76
CA ASN A 162 4.49 -3.32 19.27
C ASN A 162 3.62 -4.32 18.47
N LEU A 163 2.42 -3.94 18.06
CA LEU A 163 1.60 -4.74 17.16
C LEU A 163 1.98 -4.46 15.71
N LYS A 164 2.14 -5.50 14.89
CA LYS A 164 2.53 -5.37 13.47
C LYS A 164 1.54 -6.04 12.51
N TYR A 165 0.26 -6.08 12.87
CA TYR A 165 -0.75 -6.71 12.02
C TYR A 165 -1.39 -5.70 11.07
N VAL A 166 -1.15 -5.92 9.79
CA VAL A 166 -1.81 -5.25 8.67
C VAL A 166 -2.83 -6.21 8.07
N PHE A 167 -4.00 -5.70 7.71
CA PHE A 167 -5.08 -6.48 7.11
C PHE A 167 -5.62 -5.81 5.85
N LEU A 168 -6.23 -6.59 4.96
CA LEU A 168 -6.90 -6.05 3.77
C LEU A 168 -8.31 -5.55 4.15
N ILE A 169 -8.61 -4.31 3.79
CA ILE A 169 -9.94 -3.71 3.85
C ILE A 169 -10.63 -3.86 2.48
N GLY A 170 -9.88 -3.66 1.40
CA GLY A 170 -10.38 -3.75 0.04
C GLY A 170 -9.25 -4.03 -0.93
N LEU A 171 -9.58 -4.63 -2.07
CA LEU A 171 -8.63 -4.87 -3.14
C LEU A 171 -9.29 -4.60 -4.48
N TYR A 172 -8.70 -3.67 -5.23
CA TYR A 172 -9.04 -3.47 -6.63
C TYR A 172 -8.03 -4.16 -7.53
N TRP A 173 -8.51 -4.69 -8.64
CA TRP A 173 -7.73 -5.22 -9.75
C TRP A 173 -8.22 -4.65 -11.08
N GLY A 174 -7.31 -4.17 -11.91
CA GLY A 174 -7.64 -3.75 -13.26
C GLY A 174 -6.42 -3.61 -14.15
N LYS A 175 -6.65 -3.38 -15.44
CA LYS A 175 -5.59 -3.05 -16.42
C LYS A 175 -5.12 -1.59 -16.34
N ASP A 176 -5.79 -0.81 -15.51
CA ASP A 176 -5.46 0.56 -15.15
C ASP A 176 -5.95 0.82 -13.73
N LYS A 177 -5.47 1.89 -13.10
CA LYS A 177 -5.98 2.39 -11.82
C LYS A 177 -7.48 2.65 -11.93
N PRO A 178 -8.23 2.57 -10.81
CA PRO A 178 -9.65 2.91 -10.86
C PRO A 178 -9.81 4.36 -11.34
N HIS A 179 -10.77 4.60 -12.24
CA HIS A 179 -10.93 5.93 -12.84
C HIS A 179 -11.46 6.96 -11.85
N ASN A 180 -12.28 6.52 -10.89
CA ASN A 180 -12.94 7.37 -9.91
C ASN A 180 -12.58 6.89 -8.50
N SER A 181 -11.87 7.74 -7.76
CA SER A 181 -11.44 7.47 -6.38
C SER A 181 -12.62 7.31 -5.42
N ASN A 182 -13.69 8.10 -5.57
CA ASN A 182 -14.88 7.96 -4.73
C ASN A 182 -15.53 6.57 -4.87
N ASN A 183 -15.66 6.05 -6.09
CA ASN A 183 -16.21 4.71 -6.31
C ASN A 183 -15.32 3.62 -5.71
N PHE A 184 -14.00 3.78 -5.81
CA PHE A 184 -13.02 2.85 -5.21
C PHE A 184 -13.09 2.83 -3.67
N LEU A 185 -13.36 3.98 -3.05
CA LEU A 185 -13.33 4.14 -1.58
C LEU A 185 -14.70 3.95 -0.92
N LYS A 186 -15.78 3.86 -1.71
CA LYS A 186 -17.17 3.93 -1.24
C LYS A 186 -17.51 2.93 -0.14
N GLU A 187 -17.15 1.66 -0.32
CA GLU A 187 -17.48 0.60 0.64
C GLU A 187 -16.74 0.82 1.97
N MET A 188 -15.43 1.12 1.91
CA MET A 188 -14.64 1.42 3.10
C MET A 188 -15.21 2.61 3.87
N VAL A 189 -15.53 3.73 3.19
CA VAL A 189 -16.06 4.91 3.88
C VAL A 189 -17.41 4.62 4.52
N SER A 190 -18.29 3.91 3.81
CA SER A 190 -19.61 3.55 4.32
C SER A 190 -19.50 2.68 5.57
N GLU A 191 -18.59 1.69 5.56
CA GLU A 191 -18.33 0.84 6.71
C GLU A 191 -17.70 1.62 7.88
N LEU A 192 -16.73 2.51 7.63
CA LEU A 192 -16.11 3.31 8.69
C LEU A 192 -17.12 4.22 9.39
N LYS A 193 -18.07 4.83 8.65
CA LYS A 193 -19.16 5.61 9.23
C LYS A 193 -20.04 4.76 10.14
N GLU A 194 -20.35 3.54 9.72
CA GLU A 194 -21.13 2.60 10.50
C GLU A 194 -20.38 2.14 11.76
N LEU A 195 -19.09 1.84 11.65
CA LEU A 195 -18.25 1.42 12.78
C LEU A 195 -17.99 2.56 13.77
N TYR A 196 -17.95 3.80 13.31
CA TYR A 196 -17.89 4.96 14.19
C TYR A 196 -19.18 5.13 15.00
N LYS A 197 -20.35 4.97 14.37
CA LYS A 197 -21.66 5.15 15.02
C LYS A 197 -22.07 3.95 15.88
N ASN A 198 -21.94 2.76 15.31
CA ASN A 198 -22.50 1.53 15.85
C ASN A 198 -21.44 0.58 16.41
N GLY A 199 -20.15 0.85 16.21
CA GLY A 199 -19.06 0.02 16.72
C GLY A 199 -18.97 -1.35 16.04
N VAL A 200 -17.82 -2.00 16.20
CA VAL A 200 -17.65 -3.42 15.91
C VAL A 200 -18.07 -4.23 17.15
N GLN A 201 -18.97 -5.20 16.94
CA GLN A 201 -19.33 -6.15 17.99
C GLN A 201 -18.23 -7.21 18.13
N THR A 202 -17.62 -7.30 19.30
CA THR A 202 -16.61 -8.32 19.62
C THR A 202 -17.09 -9.21 20.77
N VAL A 203 -16.36 -10.31 21.02
CA VAL A 203 -16.58 -11.14 22.22
C VAL A 203 -16.29 -10.39 23.54
N PHE A 204 -15.54 -9.28 23.46
CA PHE A 204 -15.19 -8.42 24.59
C PHE A 204 -16.07 -7.15 24.68
N GLY A 205 -17.23 -7.17 24.01
CA GLY A 205 -18.13 -6.02 23.93
C GLY A 205 -17.95 -5.21 22.65
N LYS A 206 -18.69 -4.10 22.57
CA LYS A 206 -18.71 -3.20 21.42
C LYS A 206 -17.52 -2.24 21.49
N LYS A 207 -16.81 -2.06 20.36
CA LYS A 207 -15.69 -1.14 20.24
C LYS A 207 -15.90 -0.19 19.07
N ILE A 208 -15.74 1.12 19.28
CA ILE A 208 -15.82 2.14 18.23
C ILE A 208 -14.53 2.12 17.41
N VAL A 209 -14.62 2.34 16.10
CA VAL A 209 -13.45 2.43 15.22
C VAL A 209 -13.27 3.85 14.74
N VAL A 210 -12.06 4.40 14.90
CA VAL A 210 -11.68 5.75 14.47
C VAL A 210 -10.43 5.68 13.59
N VAL A 211 -10.42 6.43 12.49
CA VAL A 211 -9.25 6.53 11.62
C VAL A 211 -8.37 7.68 12.09
N ASP A 212 -7.09 7.41 12.35
CA ASP A 212 -6.15 8.47 12.75
C ASP A 212 -5.28 8.97 11.61
N ALA A 213 -4.99 8.12 10.64
CA ALA A 213 -4.09 8.49 9.57
C ALA A 213 -4.30 7.70 8.28
N PHE A 214 -4.07 8.39 7.17
CA PHE A 214 -3.86 7.80 5.86
C PHE A 214 -2.37 7.79 5.51
N CYS A 215 -1.88 6.62 5.10
CA CYS A 215 -0.52 6.36 4.68
C CYS A 215 -0.50 6.05 3.19
N CYS A 216 -0.22 7.06 2.38
CA CYS A 216 -0.18 6.95 0.92
C CYS A 216 1.10 7.61 0.40
N ASP A 217 1.68 7.03 -0.64
CA ASP A 217 2.72 7.72 -1.42
C ASP A 217 2.12 8.96 -2.13
N CYS A 218 2.96 9.83 -2.70
CA CYS A 218 2.49 11.06 -3.31
C CYS A 218 1.48 10.83 -4.46
N PRO A 219 1.73 9.92 -5.43
CA PRO A 219 0.75 9.53 -6.44
C PRO A 219 -0.59 9.05 -5.87
N ALA A 220 -0.61 8.04 -5.00
CA ALA A 220 -1.83 7.50 -4.43
C ALA A 220 -2.57 8.56 -3.61
N LYS A 221 -1.84 9.38 -2.83
CA LYS A 221 -2.41 10.51 -2.09
C LYS A 221 -3.14 11.49 -3.01
N SER A 222 -2.48 11.92 -4.09
CA SER A 222 -3.10 12.84 -5.04
C SER A 222 -4.35 12.27 -5.72
N TYR A 223 -4.37 10.94 -5.92
CA TYR A 223 -5.51 10.24 -6.48
C TYR A 223 -6.69 10.10 -5.51
N VAL A 224 -6.44 9.65 -4.27
CA VAL A 224 -7.53 9.47 -3.27
C VAL A 224 -8.12 10.80 -2.80
N LEU A 225 -7.30 11.86 -2.76
CA LEU A 225 -7.75 13.22 -2.44
C LEU A 225 -8.23 14.01 -3.67
N SER A 226 -7.98 13.51 -4.89
CA SER A 226 -8.26 14.20 -6.15
C SER A 226 -7.73 15.64 -6.19
N ILE A 227 -6.44 15.77 -5.82
CA ILE A 227 -5.67 17.03 -5.81
C ILE A 227 -4.56 16.99 -6.87
N LYS A 228 -3.97 18.15 -7.18
CA LYS A 228 -2.85 18.24 -8.13
C LYS A 228 -1.71 17.32 -7.67
N GLY A 229 -1.26 16.46 -8.60
CA GLY A 229 -0.16 15.54 -8.35
C GLY A 229 1.15 16.26 -8.03
N HIS A 230 2.09 15.55 -7.39
CA HIS A 230 3.34 16.08 -6.82
C HIS A 230 4.27 16.90 -7.74
N ALA A 231 4.05 16.86 -9.06
CA ALA A 231 4.79 17.65 -10.04
C ALA A 231 4.08 18.95 -10.45
N GLY A 232 2.83 19.15 -10.04
CA GLY A 232 2.02 20.32 -10.35
C GLY A 232 2.39 21.55 -9.51
N TYR A 233 2.08 22.74 -10.04
CA TYR A 233 2.41 24.01 -9.39
C TYR A 233 1.71 24.20 -8.03
N SER A 234 0.44 23.81 -7.88
CA SER A 234 -0.29 23.94 -6.61
C SER A 234 -0.43 22.60 -5.88
N SER A 235 0.64 21.80 -5.81
CA SER A 235 0.59 20.39 -5.36
C SER A 235 0.95 20.16 -3.90
N CYS A 236 1.45 21.17 -3.17
CA CYS A 236 1.75 21.00 -1.75
C CYS A 236 0.46 20.70 -0.96
N THR A 237 0.48 19.61 -0.19
CA THR A 237 -0.69 19.19 0.61
C THR A 237 -0.76 19.85 1.98
N ARG A 238 0.22 20.70 2.34
CA ARG A 238 0.33 21.31 3.67
C ARG A 238 0.27 22.83 3.67
N CYS A 239 0.62 23.49 2.57
CA CYS A 239 0.55 24.94 2.44
C CYS A 239 0.22 25.37 1.01
N GLN A 240 -0.14 26.64 0.85
CA GLN A 240 -0.48 27.31 -0.40
C GLN A 240 0.74 27.76 -1.22
N VAL A 241 1.88 27.08 -1.08
CA VAL A 241 3.04 27.39 -1.91
C VAL A 241 2.75 27.04 -3.37
N GLU A 242 3.01 28.00 -4.25
CA GLU A 242 2.98 27.78 -5.70
C GLU A 242 4.38 27.39 -6.18
N GLY A 243 4.45 26.37 -7.01
CA GLY A 243 5.68 25.93 -7.64
C GLY A 243 6.05 26.82 -8.81
N GLU A 244 7.35 26.96 -9.04
CA GLU A 244 7.90 27.67 -10.20
C GLU A 244 8.67 26.69 -11.09
N ARG A 245 8.65 26.93 -12.41
CA ARG A 245 9.41 26.13 -13.36
C ARG A 245 10.86 26.62 -13.44
N VAL A 246 11.79 25.87 -12.87
CA VAL A 246 13.23 26.16 -12.91
C VAL A 246 13.97 25.02 -13.58
N ASN A 247 14.66 25.28 -14.70
CA ASN A 247 15.46 24.29 -15.43
C ASN A 247 14.72 22.97 -15.72
N ASN A 248 13.49 23.06 -16.24
CA ASN A 248 12.62 21.91 -16.46
C ASN A 248 12.35 21.05 -15.21
N THR A 249 12.45 21.61 -14.00
CA THR A 249 11.92 21.03 -12.75
C THR A 249 10.92 21.99 -12.08
N THR A 250 9.87 21.48 -11.46
CA THR A 250 8.98 22.28 -10.61
C THR A 250 9.64 22.44 -9.24
N CYS A 251 9.85 23.67 -8.80
CA CYS A 251 10.53 24.02 -7.57
C CYS A 251 9.61 24.84 -6.68
N PHE A 252 9.49 24.46 -5.41
CA PHE A 252 8.78 25.24 -4.40
C PHE A 252 9.80 26.10 -3.65
N LEU A 253 9.80 27.40 -3.92
CA LEU A 253 10.79 28.33 -3.40
C LEU A 253 10.23 29.05 -2.17
N GLY A 254 11.03 29.15 -1.11
CA GLY A 254 10.61 29.76 0.15
C GLY A 254 9.98 28.76 1.13
N THR A 255 9.66 29.25 2.33
CA THR A 255 9.17 28.41 3.45
C THR A 255 8.01 29.03 4.22
N ASN A 256 7.69 30.30 3.99
CA ASN A 256 6.67 31.03 4.75
C ASN A 256 5.40 31.22 3.93
N PHE A 257 4.53 30.20 3.94
CA PHE A 257 3.27 30.18 3.21
C PHE A 257 2.12 29.84 4.14
N LEU A 258 0.92 30.29 3.79
CA LEU A 258 -0.30 29.95 4.51
C LEU A 258 -0.49 28.44 4.53
N LYS A 259 -0.69 27.88 5.73
CA LYS A 259 -0.94 26.46 5.92
C LYS A 259 -2.36 26.14 5.47
N ARG A 260 -2.54 24.98 4.82
CA ARG A 260 -3.87 24.46 4.51
C ARG A 260 -4.54 24.00 5.78
N THR A 261 -5.84 24.23 5.87
CA THR A 261 -6.67 23.69 6.95
C THR A 261 -7.70 22.71 6.41
N HIS A 262 -8.27 21.90 7.30
CA HIS A 262 -9.40 21.03 6.99
C HIS A 262 -10.57 21.81 6.36
N ILE A 263 -10.89 22.99 6.90
CA ILE A 263 -11.99 23.83 6.45
C ILE A 263 -11.73 24.36 5.05
N ASP A 264 -10.51 24.83 4.77
CA ASP A 264 -10.10 25.30 3.45
C ASP A 264 -10.19 24.21 2.39
N PHE A 265 -9.89 22.96 2.77
CA PHE A 265 -9.95 21.80 1.90
C PHE A 265 -11.41 21.41 1.57
N ILE A 266 -12.29 21.36 2.58
CA ILE A 266 -13.71 21.05 2.38
C ILE A 266 -14.41 22.16 1.59
N SER A 267 -14.12 23.42 1.91
CA SER A 267 -14.68 24.56 1.18
C SER A 267 -14.06 24.75 -0.20
N ARG A 268 -12.96 24.04 -0.50
CA ARG A 268 -12.23 24.08 -1.77
C ARG A 268 -11.79 25.50 -2.15
N SER A 269 -11.33 26.24 -1.14
CA SER A 269 -10.89 27.64 -1.29
C SER A 269 -9.73 27.85 -2.28
N ASP A 270 -8.95 26.81 -2.55
CA ASP A 270 -7.83 26.81 -3.51
C ASP A 270 -8.21 25.95 -4.73
N GLU A 271 -8.90 26.55 -5.70
CA GLU A 271 -9.37 25.88 -6.91
C GLU A 271 -8.23 25.20 -7.68
N ASP A 272 -7.07 25.83 -7.70
CA ASP A 272 -5.87 25.32 -8.34
C ASP A 272 -5.30 24.07 -7.64
N HIS A 273 -5.61 23.82 -6.38
CA HIS A 273 -5.18 22.61 -5.69
C HIS A 273 -6.00 21.37 -6.09
N HIS A 274 -7.27 21.57 -6.45
CA HIS A 274 -8.23 20.50 -6.70
C HIS A 274 -8.33 20.15 -8.19
N VAL A 275 -8.50 18.85 -8.51
CA VAL A 275 -8.56 18.37 -9.91
C VAL A 275 -9.99 18.17 -10.43
N THR A 276 -10.94 17.98 -9.52
CA THR A 276 -12.34 17.63 -9.85
C THR A 276 -13.31 18.40 -9.00
N ASP A 277 -14.45 18.81 -9.52
CA ASP A 277 -15.48 19.59 -8.78
C ASP A 277 -16.34 18.76 -7.81
N THR A 278 -16.16 17.44 -7.78
CA THR A 278 -16.96 16.54 -6.94
C THR A 278 -16.53 16.59 -5.47
N VAL A 279 -17.51 16.44 -4.57
CA VAL A 279 -17.28 16.22 -3.13
C VAL A 279 -16.53 14.92 -2.91
N TYR A 280 -15.57 14.94 -2.00
CA TYR A 280 -14.69 13.80 -1.72
C TYR A 280 -15.30 12.87 -0.69
N ILE A 281 -15.47 11.60 -1.02
CA ILE A 281 -16.14 10.67 -0.09
C ILE A 281 -15.37 10.50 1.24
N LEU A 282 -14.05 10.73 1.23
CA LEU A 282 -13.22 10.68 2.43
C LEU A 282 -13.60 11.76 3.46
N THR A 283 -14.18 12.89 3.06
CA THR A 283 -14.63 13.92 4.02
C THR A 283 -15.84 13.47 4.83
N GLU A 284 -16.49 12.37 4.44
CA GLU A 284 -17.59 11.77 5.20
C GLU A 284 -17.13 10.86 6.34
N ILE A 285 -15.83 10.55 6.41
CA ILE A 285 -15.27 9.78 7.53
C ILE A 285 -15.32 10.68 8.78
N PRO A 286 -15.91 10.21 9.90
CA PRO A 286 -15.94 10.98 11.13
C PRO A 286 -14.54 11.24 11.70
N GLU A 287 -14.36 12.42 12.30
CA GLU A 287 -13.13 12.85 13.00
C GLU A 287 -11.86 12.98 12.15
N ILE A 288 -11.96 12.88 10.82
CA ILE A 288 -10.79 13.01 9.93
C ILE A 288 -10.44 14.47 9.62
N ASP A 289 -9.17 14.81 9.69
CA ASP A 289 -8.57 16.02 9.13
C ASP A 289 -7.91 15.72 7.78
N MET A 290 -8.58 16.14 6.69
CA MET A 290 -8.11 16.02 5.30
C MET A 290 -6.70 16.56 5.00
N VAL A 291 -6.14 17.41 5.87
CA VAL A 291 -4.77 17.92 5.75
C VAL A 291 -3.83 17.20 6.71
N ASN A 292 -4.22 17.10 7.99
CA ASN A 292 -3.31 16.66 9.04
C ASN A 292 -3.15 15.15 9.13
N ASP A 293 -4.20 14.39 8.87
CA ASP A 293 -4.21 12.93 9.03
C ASP A 293 -3.64 12.21 7.80
N PHE A 294 -3.37 12.93 6.71
CA PHE A 294 -2.65 12.41 5.56
C PHE A 294 -1.14 12.54 5.76
N SER A 295 -0.53 11.46 6.23
CA SER A 295 0.89 11.41 6.59
C SER A 295 1.82 11.79 5.44
N LEU A 296 2.90 12.53 5.74
CA LEU A 296 3.96 12.80 4.79
C LEU A 296 4.96 11.63 4.80
N ASP A 297 5.25 11.07 3.63
CA ASP A 297 6.11 9.89 3.53
C ASP A 297 7.59 10.27 3.67
N TYR A 298 8.15 9.95 4.84
CA TYR A 298 9.58 10.13 5.15
C TYR A 298 10.51 9.41 4.15
N MET A 299 10.11 8.23 3.67
CA MET A 299 10.89 7.43 2.72
C MET A 299 11.10 8.20 1.41
N HIS A 300 10.01 8.71 0.82
CA HIS A 300 10.04 9.43 -0.44
C HIS A 300 10.57 10.86 -0.30
N LEU A 301 10.19 11.59 0.76
CA LEU A 301 10.56 12.99 0.93
C LEU A 301 12.01 13.15 1.38
N VAL A 302 12.43 12.43 2.43
CA VAL A 302 13.73 12.66 3.07
C VAL A 302 14.79 11.71 2.51
N CYS A 303 14.53 10.41 2.50
CA CYS A 303 15.55 9.42 2.11
C CYS A 303 15.80 9.44 0.60
N LEU A 304 14.77 9.16 -0.20
CA LEU A 304 14.86 9.14 -1.66
C LEU A 304 14.78 10.52 -2.31
N GLY A 305 14.24 11.51 -1.59
CA GLY A 305 14.13 12.90 -2.04
C GLY A 305 15.38 13.68 -1.70
N VAL A 306 15.44 14.23 -0.48
CA VAL A 306 16.52 15.13 -0.04
C VAL A 306 17.89 14.44 -0.06
N MET A 307 18.05 13.32 0.63
CA MET A 307 19.38 12.73 0.82
C MET A 307 19.97 12.15 -0.45
N LYS A 308 19.19 11.39 -1.22
CA LYS A 308 19.62 10.94 -2.53
C LYS A 308 20.03 12.12 -3.41
N LYS A 309 19.25 13.20 -3.45
CA LYS A 309 19.57 14.40 -4.26
C LYS A 309 20.87 15.07 -3.79
N MET A 310 21.08 15.22 -2.48
CA MET A 310 22.31 15.79 -1.92
C MET A 310 23.55 14.98 -2.31
N LEU A 311 23.51 13.65 -2.13
CA LEU A 311 24.63 12.78 -2.48
C LEU A 311 24.94 12.80 -3.99
N LEU A 312 23.91 12.76 -4.83
CA LEU A 312 24.09 12.83 -6.29
C LEU A 312 24.67 14.18 -6.74
N LEU A 313 24.35 15.28 -6.04
CA LEU A 313 24.97 16.59 -6.27
C LEU A 313 26.44 16.60 -5.87
N TRP A 314 26.75 16.11 -4.67
CA TRP A 314 28.12 16.06 -4.15
C TRP A 314 29.02 15.14 -4.96
N LEU A 315 28.49 14.06 -5.53
CA LEU A 315 29.24 13.15 -6.41
C LEU A 315 29.32 13.64 -7.86
N GLY A 316 28.72 14.79 -8.18
CA GLY A 316 28.76 15.36 -9.52
C GLY A 316 28.01 14.55 -10.58
N VAL A 317 27.05 13.71 -10.18
CA VAL A 317 26.27 12.84 -11.09
C VAL A 317 25.36 13.68 -12.00
N PHE A 318 24.87 14.82 -11.52
CA PHE A 318 24.07 15.73 -12.34
C PHE A 318 24.97 16.50 -13.32
N LYS A 319 24.74 16.31 -14.63
CA LYS A 319 25.53 16.88 -15.74
C LYS A 319 25.73 18.40 -15.69
N LYS A 320 24.83 19.16 -15.04
CA LYS A 320 24.88 20.64 -14.89
C LYS A 320 25.11 21.12 -13.46
N SER A 321 25.52 20.24 -12.54
CA SER A 321 25.81 20.64 -11.15
C SER A 321 27.10 21.46 -11.07
N SER A 322 27.08 22.52 -10.25
CA SER A 322 28.25 23.34 -9.96
C SER A 322 29.39 22.46 -9.42
N VAL A 323 30.61 22.70 -9.90
CA VAL A 323 31.80 21.98 -9.41
C VAL A 323 32.11 22.36 -7.96
N LEU A 324 31.69 23.55 -7.52
CA LEU A 324 31.94 24.06 -6.17
C LEU A 324 31.30 23.24 -5.06
N VAL A 325 30.24 22.49 -5.38
CA VAL A 325 29.53 21.64 -4.40
C VAL A 325 29.99 20.18 -4.45
N ARG A 326 30.92 19.82 -5.35
CA ARG A 326 31.35 18.44 -5.53
C ARG A 326 32.43 18.05 -4.52
N LEU A 327 32.33 16.84 -4.00
CA LEU A 327 33.36 16.26 -3.15
C LEU A 327 34.56 15.82 -4.01
N PRO A 328 35.80 16.13 -3.59
CA PRO A 328 37.00 15.60 -4.23
C PRO A 328 37.02 14.06 -4.18
N SER A 329 37.55 13.42 -5.23
CA SER A 329 37.61 11.94 -5.32
C SER A 329 38.31 11.29 -4.13
N LYS A 330 39.30 11.98 -3.53
CA LYS A 330 39.98 11.52 -2.32
C LYS A 330 39.02 11.39 -1.14
N ASP A 331 38.14 12.38 -0.95
CA ASP A 331 37.16 12.38 0.13
C ASP A 331 36.04 11.37 -0.12
N VAL A 332 35.60 11.23 -1.37
CA VAL A 332 34.64 10.19 -1.77
C VAL A 332 35.16 8.79 -1.45
N ASN A 333 36.43 8.52 -1.76
CA ASN A 333 37.07 7.24 -1.45
C ASN A 333 37.23 7.04 0.07
N LYS A 334 37.59 8.09 0.81
CA LYS A 334 37.69 8.05 2.27
C LYS A 334 36.34 7.73 2.93
N ILE A 335 35.27 8.42 2.53
CA ILE A 335 33.92 8.17 3.05
C ILE A 335 33.48 6.75 2.69
N SER A 336 33.70 6.32 1.45
CA SER A 336 33.35 4.96 1.01
C SER A 336 34.05 3.88 1.83
N ASN A 337 35.36 4.03 2.09
CA ASN A 337 36.10 3.10 2.92
C ASN A 337 35.60 3.09 4.37
N ASN A 338 35.27 4.26 4.93
CA ASN A 338 34.70 4.35 6.28
C ASN A 338 33.34 3.64 6.36
N LEU A 339 32.45 3.86 5.40
CA LEU A 339 31.14 3.18 5.31
C LEU A 339 31.32 1.66 5.28
N LEU A 340 32.24 1.15 4.46
CA LEU A 340 32.52 -0.28 4.38
C LEU A 340 33.14 -0.83 5.68
N SER A 341 34.00 -0.06 6.35
CA SER A 341 34.62 -0.46 7.61
C SER A 341 33.62 -0.58 8.77
N MET A 342 32.49 0.13 8.70
CA MET A 342 31.42 0.07 9.69
C MET A 342 30.51 -1.15 9.54
N ASN A 343 30.49 -1.81 8.38
CA ASN A 343 29.60 -2.94 8.08
C ASN A 343 29.65 -4.13 9.08
N PRO A 344 30.79 -4.48 9.70
CA PRO A 344 30.82 -5.50 10.76
C PRO A 344 30.08 -5.10 12.04
N PHE A 345 29.87 -3.80 12.28
CA PHE A 345 29.25 -3.26 13.49
C PHE A 345 27.78 -2.88 13.30
N ILE A 346 27.22 -3.04 12.09
CA ILE A 346 25.81 -2.80 11.83
C ILE A 346 24.98 -3.99 12.33
N PRO A 347 24.03 -3.78 13.27
CA PRO A 347 23.15 -4.84 13.78
C PRO A 347 22.24 -5.43 12.69
N ASN A 348 21.78 -6.66 12.92
CA ASN A 348 20.86 -7.36 12.01
C ASN A 348 19.46 -6.72 11.92
N ASP A 349 19.11 -5.81 12.83
CA ASP A 349 17.86 -5.04 12.78
C ASP A 349 17.79 -4.08 11.58
N PHE A 350 18.94 -3.75 10.99
CA PHE A 350 19.01 -2.97 9.76
C PHE A 350 18.82 -3.87 8.54
N SER A 351 17.84 -3.54 7.70
CA SER A 351 17.50 -4.33 6.50
C SER A 351 18.66 -4.51 5.49
N ARG A 352 19.63 -3.59 5.49
CA ARG A 352 20.73 -3.52 4.52
C ARG A 352 21.97 -2.93 5.20
N LYS A 353 23.15 -3.42 4.82
CA LYS A 353 24.45 -2.86 5.21
C LYS A 353 24.82 -1.69 4.30
N SER A 354 25.82 -0.89 4.69
CA SER A 354 26.31 0.22 3.89
C SER A 354 27.06 -0.27 2.65
N ARG A 355 26.91 0.47 1.54
CA ARG A 355 27.70 0.34 0.32
C ARG A 355 28.57 1.57 0.11
N ALA A 356 29.53 1.48 -0.81
CA ALA A 356 30.36 2.61 -1.18
C ALA A 356 29.57 3.67 -1.96
N LEU A 357 30.06 4.92 -1.97
CA LEU A 357 29.36 6.05 -2.59
C LEU A 357 29.29 5.95 -4.12
N ASN A 358 30.21 5.23 -4.75
CA ASN A 358 30.15 4.95 -6.20
C ASN A 358 28.91 4.13 -6.60
N GLU A 359 28.28 3.42 -5.67
CA GLU A 359 27.06 2.66 -5.88
C GLU A 359 25.78 3.41 -5.46
N VAL A 360 25.86 4.70 -5.14
CA VAL A 360 24.72 5.47 -4.59
C VAL A 360 23.47 5.42 -5.47
N SER A 361 23.64 5.28 -6.80
CA SER A 361 22.52 5.17 -7.74
C SER A 361 21.67 3.90 -7.50
N ARG A 362 22.27 2.87 -6.91
CA ARG A 362 21.66 1.57 -6.60
C ARG A 362 21.16 1.48 -5.16
N TRP A 363 21.39 2.50 -4.32
CA TRP A 363 20.93 2.50 -2.93
C TRP A 363 19.41 2.52 -2.84
N LYS A 364 18.88 1.72 -1.91
CA LYS A 364 17.47 1.75 -1.52
C LYS A 364 17.25 2.77 -0.42
N ALA A 365 15.99 3.11 -0.15
CA ALA A 365 15.64 4.13 0.85
C ALA A 365 16.21 3.83 2.25
N THR A 366 16.26 2.54 2.64
CA THR A 366 16.80 2.13 3.94
C THR A 366 18.30 2.38 4.08
N GLU A 367 19.06 2.37 2.97
CA GLU A 367 20.49 2.70 2.95
C GLU A 367 20.70 4.21 3.03
N PHE A 368 19.88 5.01 2.34
CA PHE A 368 19.89 6.47 2.52
C PHE A 368 19.52 6.85 3.95
N ARG A 369 18.57 6.16 4.57
CA ARG A 369 18.21 6.36 5.98
C ARG A 369 19.36 6.03 6.93
N LEU A 370 20.04 4.90 6.69
CA LEU A 370 21.20 4.47 7.48
C LEU A 370 22.32 5.52 7.39
N PHE A 371 22.63 5.97 6.17
CA PHE A 371 23.60 7.02 5.93
C PHE A 371 23.22 8.31 6.66
N LEU A 372 22.00 8.81 6.47
CA LEU A 372 21.55 10.07 7.07
C LEU A 372 21.63 10.10 8.61
N LEU A 373 21.22 9.01 9.26
CA LEU A 373 20.99 9.02 10.70
C LEU A 373 22.14 8.45 11.52
N TYR A 374 23.05 7.68 10.90
CA TYR A 374 24.02 6.89 11.67
C TYR A 374 25.45 6.92 11.09
N THR A 375 25.62 6.80 9.77
CA THR A 375 26.94 6.48 9.20
C THR A 375 27.55 7.55 8.28
N GLY A 376 26.76 8.53 7.85
CA GLY A 376 27.09 9.50 6.80
C GLY A 376 27.61 10.85 7.25
#